data_AF-A0A535L964-F1
#
_entry.id   AF-A0A535L964-F1
#
_cell.length_a   1.000
_cell.length_b   1.000
_cell.length_c   1.000
_cell.angle_alpha   90.00
_cell.angle_beta   90.00
_cell.angle_gamma   90.00
#
_symmetry.space_group_name_H-M   'P 1'
#
loop_
_entity.id
_entity.type
_entity.pdbx_description
1 polymer ?
#
loop_
_entity_poly.entity_id
_entity_poly.type
_entity_poly.pdbx_seq_one_letter_code
_entity_poly.pdbx_strand_id
1 'polypeptide(L)' 'MQRIGVDAVSVERIALAVKRSGPGFLPKVYTPAELAYCAGNTERLAGRWAAKEAVI' A
#
# COMPACT_ATOMS: atom_id res chain seq x y z
N MET A 1 -23.82 -1.49 -12.86
CA MET A 1 -23.91 -2.54 -11.83
C MET A 1 -22.83 -2.25 -10.79
N GLN A 2 -23.18 -1.95 -9.54
CA GLN A 2 -22.17 -1.82 -8.48
C GLN A 2 -21.64 -3.21 -8.10
N ARG A 3 -20.35 -3.31 -7.78
CA ARG A 3 -19.66 -4.53 -7.41
C ARG A 3 -18.88 -4.29 -6.11
N ILE A 4 -18.58 -5.36 -5.39
CA ILE A 4 -17.79 -5.33 -4.16
C ILE A 4 -16.50 -6.09 -4.43
N GLY A 5 -15.37 -5.52 -4.01
CA GLY A 5 -14.07 -6.18 -4.00
C GLY A 5 -13.48 -6.18 -2.59
N VAL A 6 -12.63 -7.16 -2.32
CA VAL A 6 -11.92 -7.33 -1.05
C VAL A 6 -10.52 -7.82 -1.34
N ASP A 7 -9.54 -7.31 -0.60
CA ASP A 7 -8.16 -7.78 -0.65
C ASP A 7 -7.57 -7.86 0.76
N ALA A 8 -6.61 -8.75 0.94
CA ALA A 8 -5.88 -8.91 2.18
C ALA A 8 -4.39 -9.10 1.89
N VAL A 9 -3.56 -8.30 2.55
CA VAL A 9 -2.11 -8.32 2.35
C VAL A 9 -1.39 -8.42 3.70
N SER A 10 -0.29 -9.19 3.72
CA SER A 10 0.59 -9.26 4.89
C SER A 10 1.38 -7.96 5.05
N VAL A 11 1.40 -7.43 6.28
CA VAL A 11 2.18 -6.26 6.65
C VAL A 11 3.67 -6.54 6.49
N GLU A 12 4.13 -7.74 6.87
CA GLU A 12 5.52 -8.17 6.74
C GLU A 12 5.96 -8.20 5.27
N ARG A 13 5.07 -8.64 4.38
CA ARG A 13 5.33 -8.67 2.94
C ARG A 13 5.51 -7.25 2.39
N ILE A 14 4.68 -6.30 2.80
CA ILE A 14 4.80 -4.90 2.40
C ILE A 14 6.08 -4.28 2.97
N ALA A 15 6.39 -4.54 4.24
CA ALA A 15 7.63 -4.09 4.85
C ALA A 15 8.87 -4.60 4.09
N LEU A 16 8.87 -5.88 3.71
CA LEU A 16 9.94 -6.48 2.93
C LEU A 16 10.05 -5.88 1.52
N ALA A 17 8.91 -5.64 0.85
CA ALA A 17 8.87 -5.02 -0.47
C ALA A 17 9.46 -3.60 -0.42
N VAL A 18 9.02 -2.77 0.53
CA VAL A 18 9.55 -1.41 0.72
C VAL A 18 11.06 -1.44 0.96
N LYS A 19 11.55 -2.39 1.78
CA LYS A 19 12.98 -2.54 2.05
C LYS A 19 13.79 -2.97 0.81
N ARG A 20 13.24 -3.85 -0.03
CA ARG A 20 13.96 -4.44 -1.19
C ARG A 20 13.89 -3.60 -2.46
N SER A 21 12.77 -2.90 -2.68
CA SER A 21 12.48 -2.24 -3.96
C SER A 21 13.13 -0.85 -4.11
N GLY A 22 13.79 -0.35 -3.07
CA GLY A 22 14.50 0.92 -3.09
C GLY A 22 13.59 2.16 -3.05
N PRO A 23 14.18 3.38 -3.06
CA PRO A 23 13.46 4.63 -2.79
C PRO A 23 12.40 4.98 -3.83
N GLY A 24 12.50 4.43 -5.06
CA GLY A 24 11.54 4.70 -6.13
C GLY A 24 10.23 3.90 -6.05
N PHE A 25 10.11 2.93 -5.14
CA PHE A 25 8.92 2.09 -5.04
C PHE A 25 7.72 2.86 -4.49
N LEU A 26 7.91 3.53 -3.34
CA LEU A 26 6.83 4.20 -2.62
C LEU A 26 6.14 5.29 -3.48
N PRO A 27 6.86 6.19 -4.17
CA PRO A 27 6.21 7.23 -4.98
C PRO A 27 5.46 6.72 -6.21
N LYS A 28 5.72 5.47 -6.65
CA LYS A 28 5.01 4.87 -7.80
C LYS A 28 3.64 4.30 -7.44
N VAL A 29 3.46 3.90 -6.18
CA VAL A 29 2.27 3.19 -5.69
C VAL A 29 1.37 4.10 -4.85
N TYR A 30 2.01 4.99 -4.08
CA TYR A 30 1.33 5.87 -3.14
C TYR A 30 1.41 7.31 -3.64
N THR A 31 0.30 8.02 -3.53
CA THR A 31 0.24 9.47 -3.74
C THR A 31 1.00 10.22 -2.64
N PRO A 32 1.39 11.48 -2.85
CA PRO A 32 2.06 12.28 -1.82
C PRO A 32 1.26 12.39 -0.51
N ALA A 33 -0.07 12.52 -0.60
CA ALA A 33 -0.94 12.58 0.57
C ALA A 33 -0.98 11.25 1.34
N GLU A 34 -1.01 10.12 0.62
CA GLU A 34 -0.94 8.79 1.25
C GLU A 34 0.41 8.56 1.92
N LEU A 35 1.51 8.99 1.31
CA LEU A 35 2.84 8.89 1.91
C LEU A 35 2.95 9.74 3.19
N ALA A 36 2.42 10.97 3.16
CA ALA A 36 2.35 11.81 4.35
C ALA A 36 1.51 11.19 5.47
N TYR A 37 0.36 10.61 5.13
CA TYR A 37 -0.51 9.90 6.08
C TYR A 37 0.13 8.64 6.66
N CYS A 38 0.80 7.84 5.82
CA CYS A 38 1.43 6.60 6.25
C CYS A 38 2.68 6.87 7.09
N ALA A 39 3.42 7.95 6.81
CA ALA A 39 4.60 8.37 7.56
C ALA A 39 5.61 7.23 7.80
N GLY A 40 5.79 6.35 6.81
CA GLY A 40 6.68 5.18 6.90
C GLY A 40 6.13 4.00 7.71
N ASN A 41 4.94 4.10 8.31
CA ASN A 41 4.30 3.00 9.02
C ASN A 41 3.85 1.91 8.03
N THR A 42 4.39 0.70 8.19
CA THR A 42 4.17 -0.43 7.28
C THR A 42 2.75 -0.99 7.32
N GLU A 43 2.07 -0.93 8.46
CA GLU A 43 0.65 -1.34 8.57
C GLU A 43 -0.25 -0.41 7.77
N ARG A 44 0.00 0.90 7.85
CA ARG A 44 -0.76 1.90 7.06
C ARG A 44 -0.50 1.76 5.57
N LEU A 45 0.75 1.52 5.18
CA LEU A 45 1.12 1.24 3.80
C LEU A 45 0.39 -0.03 3.29
N ALA A 46 0.40 -1.10 4.08
CA ALA A 46 -0.29 -2.34 3.75
C ALA A 46 -1.81 -2.16 3.60
N GLY A 47 -2.45 -1.44 4.52
CA GLY A 47 -3.89 -1.15 4.42
C GLY A 47 -4.23 -0.32 3.17
N ARG A 48 -3.39 0.66 2.81
CA ARG A 48 -3.56 1.44 1.58
C ARG A 48 -3.33 0.60 0.32
N TRP A 49 -2.39 -0.34 0.35
CA TRP A 49 -2.20 -1.30 -0.73
C TRP A 49 -3.45 -2.14 -0.94
N ALA A 50 -3.94 -2.82 0.11
CA ALA A 50 -5.14 -3.66 0.02
C ALA A 50 -6.37 -2.87 -0.43
N ALA A 51 -6.52 -1.63 0.04
CA ALA A 51 -7.62 -0.76 -0.39
C ALA A 51 -7.57 -0.44 -1.89
N LYS A 52 -6.37 -0.28 -2.48
CA LYS A 52 -6.21 -0.06 -3.93
C LYS A 52 -6.53 -1.33 -4.72
N GLU A 53 -6.01 -2.48 -4.29
CA GLU A 53 -6.26 -3.76 -4.97
C GLU A 53 -7.74 -4.17 -4.89
N ALA A 54 -8.44 -3.85 -3.80
CA ALA A 54 -9.86 -4.17 -3.64
C ALA A 54 -10.80 -3.38 -4.57
N VAL A 55 -10.34 -2.28 -5.19
CA VAL A 55 -11.17 -1.43 -6.06
C VAL A 55 -10.86 -1.54 -7.55
N ILE A 56 -9.77 -2.23 -7.93
CA ILE A 56 -9.39 -2.50 -9.32
C ILE A 56 -10.26 -3.61 -9.89
#